data_AF-A0ABD0BER7-F1
#
_entry.id   AF-A0ABD0BER7-F1
#
_cell.length_a   1.000
_cell.length_b   1.000
_cell.length_c   1.000
_cell.angle_alpha   90.00
_cell.angle_beta   90.00
_cell.angle_gamma   90.00
#
_symmetry.space_group_name_H-M   'P 1'
#
loop_
_entity.id
_entity.type
_entity.pdbx_description
1 polymer ?
#
loop_
_entity_poly.entity_id
_entity_poly.type
_entity_poly.pdbx_seq_one_letter_code
_entity_poly.pdbx_strand_id
1 'polypeptide(L)'
;MGERAEMLKEWVEHHMTSQRADPAKEKELADVLASLSSVSDEVRLIATLAYVFGVSLSAIATKIGISRTAVAAKIRPVSEILSPAKPRGIIREEILKAFPALPADELTFAVKRVHNLKNHRYDPERSLSQDEAIQQVKAEVAAAIAAKHPYLGAPGVGVTASGRGVEYTVNGITGTPAELLRKVTGLLPSSAEYKRLYRQIYNEAQKKSMEDAVRDVVGRFSSAG
;
A
#
# COMPACT_ATOMS: atom_id res chain seq x y z
N MET A 1 14.94 -36.70 7.32
CA MET A 1 14.32 -35.36 7.24
C MET A 1 15.05 -34.45 8.22
N GLY A 2 15.15 -33.15 7.95
CA GLY A 2 15.81 -32.20 8.87
C GLY A 2 14.82 -31.64 9.89
N GLU A 3 15.29 -31.32 11.10
CA GLU A 3 14.52 -30.74 12.23
C GLU A 3 13.59 -29.58 11.81
N ARG A 4 14.05 -28.72 10.89
CA ARG A 4 13.25 -27.61 10.35
C ARG A 4 12.02 -28.05 9.55
N ALA A 5 12.11 -29.15 8.81
CA ALA A 5 11.00 -29.66 8.02
C ALA A 5 9.91 -30.26 8.91
N GLU A 6 10.29 -30.92 10.00
CA GLU A 6 9.34 -31.45 10.99
C GLU A 6 8.59 -30.31 11.70
N MET A 7 9.31 -29.27 12.17
CA MET A 7 8.69 -28.07 12.74
C MET A 7 7.69 -27.39 11.80
N LEU A 8 8.04 -27.27 10.52
CA LEU A 8 7.16 -26.67 9.50
C LEU A 8 5.92 -27.55 9.25
N LYS A 9 6.08 -28.87 9.27
CA LYS A 9 4.99 -29.82 9.07
C LYS A 9 3.97 -29.73 10.20
N GLU A 10 4.42 -29.77 11.46
CA GLU A 10 3.55 -29.57 12.63
C GLU A 10 2.79 -28.24 12.55
N TRP A 11 3.46 -27.19 12.07
CA TRP A 11 2.84 -25.89 11.95
C TRP A 11 1.79 -25.81 10.83
N VAL A 12 2.03 -26.48 9.70
CA VAL A 12 1.02 -26.65 8.64
C VAL A 12 -0.18 -27.44 9.17
N GLU A 13 0.04 -28.54 9.90
CA GLU A 13 -1.04 -29.33 10.51
C GLU A 13 -1.87 -28.51 11.51
N HIS A 14 -1.21 -27.66 12.31
CA HIS A 14 -1.90 -26.71 13.18
C HIS A 14 -2.74 -25.70 12.38
N HIS A 15 -2.24 -25.18 11.25
CA HIS A 15 -3.01 -24.26 10.42
C HIS A 15 -4.17 -24.94 9.69
N MET A 16 -4.00 -26.18 9.22
CA MET A 16 -5.07 -26.98 8.63
C MET A 16 -6.25 -27.22 9.58
N THR A 17 -5.96 -27.36 10.88
CA THR A 17 -6.98 -27.60 11.91
C THR A 17 -7.63 -26.33 12.43
N SER A 18 -6.91 -25.19 12.44
CA SER A 18 -7.38 -23.91 12.99
C SER A 18 -7.90 -22.93 11.94
N GLN A 19 -7.52 -23.08 10.68
CA GLN A 19 -7.91 -22.21 9.57
C GLN A 19 -8.33 -23.05 8.37
N ARG A 20 -9.46 -22.67 7.74
CA ARG A 20 -9.90 -23.33 6.51
C ARG A 20 -9.00 -22.88 5.37
N ALA A 21 -8.18 -23.78 4.85
CA ALA A 21 -7.38 -23.54 3.66
C ALA A 21 -8.29 -23.17 2.47
N ASP A 22 -7.82 -22.25 1.64
CA ASP A 22 -8.49 -21.90 0.38
C ASP A 22 -8.22 -23.01 -0.65
N PRO A 23 -9.25 -23.81 -1.05
CA PRO A 23 -9.05 -24.95 -1.95
C PRO A 23 -8.54 -24.53 -3.33
N ALA A 24 -8.84 -23.30 -3.77
CA ALA A 24 -8.35 -22.79 -5.04
C ALA A 24 -6.84 -22.55 -4.99
N LYS A 25 -6.35 -21.93 -3.90
CA LYS A 25 -4.92 -21.69 -3.68
C LYS A 25 -4.14 -22.97 -3.44
N GLU A 26 -4.72 -23.95 -2.75
CA GLU A 26 -4.08 -25.26 -2.59
C GLU A 26 -3.85 -25.95 -3.92
N LYS A 27 -4.87 -25.95 -4.79
CA LYS A 27 -4.79 -26.53 -6.12
C LYS A 27 -3.75 -25.81 -6.98
N GLU A 28 -3.79 -24.48 -7.00
CA GLU A 28 -2.83 -23.68 -7.77
C GLU A 28 -1.39 -23.92 -7.31
N LEU A 29 -1.15 -23.96 -5.99
CA LEU A 29 0.17 -24.28 -5.44
C LEU A 29 0.61 -25.71 -5.82
N ALA A 30 -0.29 -26.69 -5.78
CA ALA A 30 0.02 -28.07 -6.17
C ALA A 30 0.43 -28.16 -7.64
N ASP A 31 -0.30 -27.48 -8.53
CA ASP A 31 0.01 -27.43 -9.96
C ASP A 31 1.39 -26.78 -10.21
N VAL A 32 1.71 -25.69 -9.51
CA VAL A 32 3.03 -25.04 -9.61
C VAL A 32 4.13 -25.93 -9.08
N LEU A 33 3.95 -26.58 -7.93
CA LEU A 33 4.94 -27.49 -7.36
C LEU A 33 5.20 -28.70 -8.26
N ALA A 34 4.16 -29.21 -8.95
CA ALA A 34 4.29 -30.30 -9.91
C ALA A 34 5.03 -29.88 -11.19
N SER A 35 4.94 -28.60 -11.57
CA SER A 35 5.68 -28.04 -12.71
C SER A 35 7.19 -27.90 -12.45
N LEU A 36 7.61 -27.91 -11.19
CA LEU A 36 9.01 -27.77 -10.78
C LEU A 36 9.68 -29.14 -10.65
N SER A 37 10.77 -29.36 -11.39
CA SER A 37 11.47 -30.66 -11.51
C SER A 37 12.03 -31.23 -10.21
N SER A 38 12.29 -30.38 -9.21
CA SER A 38 12.58 -30.82 -7.83
C SER A 38 12.32 -29.68 -6.84
N VAL A 39 11.48 -29.94 -5.83
CA VAL A 39 11.19 -29.00 -4.74
C VAL A 39 11.39 -29.72 -3.43
N SER A 40 12.27 -29.21 -2.57
CA SER A 40 12.48 -29.77 -1.24
C SER A 40 11.22 -29.65 -0.37
N ASP A 41 11.01 -30.60 0.55
CA ASP A 41 9.89 -30.56 1.49
C ASP A 41 9.82 -29.25 2.28
N GLU A 42 10.97 -28.69 2.66
CA GLU A 42 11.05 -27.39 3.34
C GLU A 42 10.43 -26.27 2.48
N VAL A 43 10.76 -26.21 1.19
CA VAL A 43 10.19 -25.20 0.26
C VAL A 43 8.70 -25.41 0.07
N ARG A 44 8.25 -26.67 -0.03
CA ARG A 44 6.82 -27.00 -0.14
C ARG A 44 6.05 -26.48 1.07
N LEU A 45 6.52 -26.77 2.28
CA LEU A 45 5.87 -26.35 3.52
C LEU A 45 5.88 -24.82 3.71
N ILE A 46 6.99 -24.15 3.39
CA ILE A 46 7.06 -22.68 3.42
C ILE A 46 6.06 -22.08 2.42
N ALA A 47 5.98 -22.63 1.20
CA ALA A 47 5.06 -22.14 0.18
C ALA A 47 3.59 -22.33 0.61
N THR A 48 3.24 -23.47 1.23
CA THR A 48 1.91 -23.71 1.80
C THR A 48 1.57 -22.68 2.87
N LEU A 49 2.45 -22.47 3.85
CA LEU A 49 2.23 -21.47 4.92
C LEU A 49 2.06 -20.06 4.35
N ALA A 50 2.92 -19.66 3.41
CA ALA A 50 2.92 -18.31 2.87
C ALA A 50 1.74 -18.04 1.91
N TYR A 51 1.46 -18.97 1.00
CA TYR A 51 0.50 -18.75 -0.09
C TYR A 51 -0.92 -19.19 0.28
N VAL A 52 -1.07 -20.39 0.86
CA VAL A 52 -2.38 -20.95 1.21
C VAL A 52 -2.91 -20.31 2.50
N PHE A 53 -2.07 -20.23 3.53
CA PHE A 53 -2.47 -19.72 4.86
C PHE A 53 -2.16 -18.23 5.09
N GLY A 54 -1.50 -17.56 4.15
CA GLY A 54 -1.19 -16.13 4.26
C GLY A 54 -0.20 -15.78 5.38
N VAL A 55 0.57 -16.76 5.88
CA VAL A 55 1.55 -16.52 6.94
C VAL A 55 2.71 -15.68 6.40
N SER A 56 3.03 -14.59 7.09
CA SER A 56 4.11 -13.71 6.63
C SER A 56 5.48 -14.41 6.60
N LEU A 57 6.31 -14.08 5.60
CA LEU A 57 7.67 -14.63 5.51
C LEU A 57 8.54 -14.30 6.74
N SER A 58 8.25 -13.19 7.43
CA SER A 58 8.91 -12.81 8.67
C SER A 58 8.56 -13.75 9.83
N ALA A 59 7.29 -14.16 9.94
CA ALA A 59 6.85 -15.14 10.94
C ALA A 59 7.48 -16.51 10.67
N ILE A 60 7.52 -16.93 9.41
CA ILE A 60 8.16 -18.19 9.01
C ILE A 60 9.66 -18.17 9.31
N ALA A 61 10.35 -17.09 8.93
CA ALA A 61 11.77 -16.86 9.20
C ALA A 61 12.09 -16.98 10.69
N THR A 62 11.26 -16.35 11.53
CA THR A 62 11.39 -16.39 13.00
C THR A 62 11.20 -17.82 13.52
N LYS A 63 10.20 -18.55 13.02
CA LYS A 63 9.89 -19.91 13.48
C LYS A 63 11.01 -20.92 13.19
N ILE A 64 11.67 -20.81 12.04
CA ILE A 64 12.71 -21.76 11.62
C ILE A 64 14.15 -21.25 11.84
N GLY A 65 14.30 -20.07 12.44
CA GLY A 65 15.60 -19.51 12.82
C GLY A 65 16.49 -19.11 11.64
N ILE A 66 15.92 -18.61 10.54
CA ILE A 66 16.68 -18.09 9.38
C ILE A 66 16.25 -16.67 9.02
N SER A 67 16.99 -16.00 8.14
CA SER A 67 16.61 -14.64 7.72
C SER A 67 15.40 -14.65 6.78
N ARG A 68 14.58 -13.58 6.83
CA ARG A 68 13.48 -13.36 5.88
C ARG A 68 13.96 -13.45 4.42
N THR A 69 15.14 -12.91 4.14
CA THR A 69 15.74 -12.96 2.80
C THR A 69 16.06 -14.39 2.36
N ALA A 70 16.52 -15.24 3.28
CA ALA A 70 16.77 -16.66 3.00
C ALA A 70 15.46 -17.42 2.74
N VAL A 71 14.39 -17.15 3.51
CA VAL A 71 13.05 -17.69 3.24
C VAL A 71 12.57 -17.26 1.85
N ALA A 72 12.66 -15.97 1.54
CA ALA A 72 12.26 -15.42 0.25
C ALA A 72 13.04 -16.03 -0.92
N ALA A 73 14.34 -16.26 -0.76
CA ALA A 73 15.16 -16.92 -1.76
C ALA A 73 14.76 -18.38 -2.00
N LYS A 74 14.41 -19.12 -0.94
CA LYS A 74 13.96 -20.52 -1.02
C LYS A 74 12.67 -20.68 -1.81
N ILE A 75 11.69 -19.80 -1.61
CA ILE A 75 10.40 -19.86 -2.31
C ILE A 75 10.37 -19.08 -3.62
N ARG A 76 11.47 -18.43 -3.99
CA ARG A 76 11.54 -17.58 -5.19
C ARG A 76 11.01 -18.29 -6.45
N PRO A 77 11.41 -19.53 -6.78
CA PRO A 77 10.93 -20.23 -7.97
C PRO A 77 9.41 -20.46 -7.97
N VAL A 78 8.83 -20.70 -6.80
CA VAL A 78 7.38 -20.87 -6.63
C VAL A 78 6.67 -19.52 -6.74
N SER A 79 7.20 -18.49 -6.06
CA SER A 79 6.62 -17.15 -6.06
C SER A 79 6.67 -16.45 -7.41
N GLU A 80 7.70 -16.71 -8.24
CA GLU A 80 7.79 -16.15 -9.59
C GLU A 80 6.73 -16.73 -10.53
N ILE A 81 6.18 -17.91 -10.23
CA ILE A 81 5.10 -18.53 -11.00
C ILE A 81 3.73 -18.11 -10.45
N LEU A 82 3.53 -18.18 -9.13
CA LEU A 82 2.27 -17.81 -8.48
C LEU A 82 2.02 -16.30 -8.44
N SER A 83 3.07 -15.51 -8.47
CA SER A 83 3.02 -14.05 -8.35
C SER A 83 4.20 -13.45 -9.13
N PRO A 84 4.23 -13.61 -10.46
CA PRO A 84 5.31 -13.13 -11.29
C PRO A 84 5.57 -11.67 -10.98
N ALA A 85 6.84 -11.34 -10.74
CA ALA A 85 7.27 -9.97 -10.54
C ALA A 85 6.86 -9.16 -11.78
N LYS A 86 5.77 -8.40 -11.67
CA LYS A 86 5.28 -7.55 -12.75
C LYS A 86 6.45 -6.68 -13.23
N PRO A 87 6.87 -6.73 -14.51
CA PRO A 87 7.97 -5.93 -15.00
C PRO A 87 7.84 -4.45 -14.62
N ARG A 88 9.00 -3.82 -14.39
CA ARG A 88 9.08 -2.36 -14.17
C ARG A 88 8.39 -1.68 -15.35
N GLY A 89 7.24 -1.06 -15.11
CA GLY A 89 6.44 -0.41 -16.15
C GLY A 89 4.99 -0.86 -16.23
N ILE A 90 4.63 -2.06 -15.74
CA ILE A 90 3.25 -2.57 -15.88
C ILE A 90 2.21 -1.62 -15.27
N ILE A 91 2.48 -1.03 -14.10
CA ILE A 91 1.54 -0.08 -13.48
C ILE A 91 1.27 1.10 -14.43
N ARG A 92 2.33 1.63 -15.08
CA ARG A 92 2.22 2.75 -16.01
C ARG A 92 1.47 2.35 -17.27
N GLU A 93 1.79 1.19 -17.83
CA GLU A 93 1.11 0.66 -19.02
C GLU A 93 -0.37 0.37 -18.75
N GLU A 94 -0.70 -0.21 -17.60
CA GLU A 94 -2.08 -0.51 -17.23
C GLU A 94 -2.93 0.74 -17.04
N ILE A 95 -2.37 1.80 -16.45
CA ILE A 95 -3.08 3.08 -16.29
C ILE A 95 -3.18 3.79 -17.64
N LEU A 96 -2.11 3.84 -18.44
CA LEU A 96 -2.11 4.47 -19.76
C LEU A 96 -3.06 3.78 -20.74
N LYS A 97 -3.15 2.44 -20.69
CA LYS A 97 -4.09 1.68 -21.52
C LYS A 97 -5.54 1.98 -21.16
N ALA A 98 -5.83 2.18 -19.87
CA ALA A 98 -7.17 2.55 -19.41
C ALA A 98 -7.51 4.02 -19.70
N PHE A 99 -6.52 4.91 -19.65
CA PHE A 99 -6.68 6.35 -19.87
C PHE A 99 -5.62 6.89 -20.85
N PRO A 100 -5.77 6.66 -22.17
CA PRO A 100 -4.76 7.07 -23.16
C PRO A 100 -4.58 8.60 -23.26
N ALA A 101 -5.63 9.35 -22.92
CA ALA A 101 -5.65 10.81 -22.94
C ALA A 101 -5.16 11.44 -21.62
N LEU A 102 -4.75 10.63 -20.64
CA LEU A 102 -4.28 11.14 -19.34
C LEU A 102 -2.96 11.91 -19.52
N PRO A 103 -2.87 13.17 -19.06
CA PRO A 103 -1.64 13.95 -19.12
C PRO A 103 -0.44 13.24 -18.44
N ALA A 104 0.77 13.48 -18.93
CA ALA A 104 1.97 12.74 -18.49
C ALA A 104 2.31 12.93 -17.00
N ASP A 105 2.02 14.11 -16.46
CA ASP A 105 2.13 14.47 -15.05
C ASP A 105 1.07 13.75 -14.19
N GLU A 106 -0.17 13.69 -14.65
CA GLU A 106 -1.24 12.92 -13.99
C GLU A 106 -0.98 11.41 -14.03
N LEU A 107 -0.44 10.89 -15.14
CA LEU A 107 -0.03 9.50 -15.26
C LEU A 107 1.10 9.16 -14.27
N THR A 108 2.12 10.03 -14.17
CA THR A 108 3.20 9.89 -13.19
C THR A 108 2.65 9.86 -11.77
N PHE A 109 1.69 10.73 -11.48
CA PHE A 109 1.04 10.78 -10.18
C PHE A 109 0.23 9.51 -9.88
N ALA A 110 -0.58 9.03 -10.83
CA ALA A 110 -1.37 7.81 -10.70
C ALA A 110 -0.48 6.58 -10.43
N VAL A 111 0.65 6.46 -11.13
CA VAL A 111 1.64 5.41 -10.89
C VAL A 111 2.21 5.50 -9.47
N LYS A 112 2.55 6.70 -9.01
CA LYS A 112 3.03 6.94 -7.64
C LYS A 112 1.97 6.60 -6.59
N ARG A 113 0.70 6.91 -6.87
CA ARG A 113 -0.45 6.59 -6.02
C ARG A 113 -0.57 5.08 -5.84
N VAL A 114 -0.48 4.29 -6.93
CA VAL A 114 -0.44 2.82 -6.86
C VAL A 114 0.72 2.34 -5.99
N HIS A 115 1.93 2.88 -6.17
CA HIS A 115 3.08 2.48 -5.35
C HIS A 115 2.91 2.75 -3.86
N ASN A 116 2.21 3.83 -3.50
CA ASN A 116 1.90 4.16 -2.11
C ASN A 116 0.85 3.22 -1.51
N LEU A 117 -0.20 2.89 -2.27
CA LEU A 117 -1.24 1.94 -1.84
C LEU A 117 -0.67 0.52 -1.67
N LYS A 118 0.26 0.12 -2.55
CA LYS A 118 0.96 -1.17 -2.46
C LYS A 118 1.94 -1.28 -1.29
N ASN A 119 2.51 -0.16 -0.86
CA ASN A 119 3.58 -0.12 0.13
C ASN A 119 3.23 0.88 1.22
N HIS A 120 2.16 0.60 1.95
CA HIS A 120 1.71 1.47 3.00
C HIS A 120 2.68 1.40 4.19
N ARG A 121 3.70 2.27 4.18
CA ARG A 121 4.87 2.21 5.06
C ARG A 121 4.56 2.19 6.56
N TYR A 122 3.43 2.75 6.96
CA TYR A 122 3.06 2.93 8.37
C TYR A 122 1.89 2.05 8.81
N ASP A 123 1.30 1.30 7.88
CA ASP A 123 0.20 0.38 8.17
C ASP A 123 0.23 -0.76 7.14
N PRO A 124 1.07 -1.78 7.37
CA PRO A 124 1.23 -2.89 6.42
C PRO A 124 -0.08 -3.64 6.15
N GLU A 125 -1.03 -3.66 7.09
CA GLU A 125 -2.34 -4.32 6.95
C GLU A 125 -3.24 -3.61 5.93
N ARG A 126 -3.02 -2.31 5.70
CA ARG A 126 -3.70 -1.52 4.66
C ARG A 126 -3.00 -1.55 3.30
N SER A 127 -1.88 -2.27 3.18
CA SER A 127 -1.20 -2.41 1.89
C SER A 127 -2.05 -3.28 0.97
N LEU A 128 -2.41 -2.73 -0.18
CA LEU A 128 -3.19 -3.44 -1.17
C LEU A 128 -2.28 -4.32 -2.04
N SER A 129 -2.85 -5.38 -2.59
CA SER A 129 -2.21 -6.06 -3.72
C SER A 129 -2.02 -5.07 -4.88
N GLN A 130 -1.11 -5.39 -5.81
CA GLN A 130 -0.89 -4.52 -6.97
C GLN A 130 -2.18 -4.32 -7.79
N ASP A 131 -2.98 -5.38 -7.94
CA ASP A 131 -4.17 -5.33 -8.78
C ASP A 131 -5.26 -4.49 -8.12
N GLU A 132 -5.51 -4.67 -6.83
CA GLU A 132 -6.44 -3.82 -6.07
C GLU A 132 -6.02 -2.35 -6.09
N ALA A 133 -4.72 -2.06 -5.89
CA ALA A 133 -4.20 -0.71 -5.95
C ALA A 133 -4.38 -0.07 -7.35
N ILE A 134 -4.16 -0.85 -8.43
CA ILE A 134 -4.39 -0.38 -9.79
C ILE A 134 -5.88 -0.12 -10.05
N GLN A 135 -6.77 -1.03 -9.64
CA GLN A 135 -8.21 -0.86 -9.85
C GLN A 135 -8.76 0.34 -9.09
N GLN A 136 -8.32 0.54 -7.85
CA GLN A 136 -8.69 1.71 -7.08
C GLN A 136 -8.25 3.00 -7.78
N VAL A 137 -6.98 3.08 -8.21
CA VAL A 137 -6.49 4.27 -8.94
C VAL A 137 -7.24 4.48 -10.25
N LYS A 138 -7.57 3.41 -11.00
CA LYS A 138 -8.39 3.53 -12.21
C LYS A 138 -9.77 4.12 -11.89
N ALA A 139 -10.42 3.66 -10.81
CA ALA A 139 -11.70 4.21 -10.38
C ALA A 139 -11.59 5.69 -9.97
N GLU A 140 -10.53 6.06 -9.24
CA GLU A 140 -10.28 7.46 -8.86
C GLU A 140 -10.07 8.36 -10.10
N VAL A 141 -9.30 7.91 -11.10
CA VAL A 141 -9.07 8.64 -12.37
C VAL A 141 -10.38 8.77 -13.17
N ALA A 142 -11.15 7.70 -13.30
CA ALA A 142 -12.42 7.72 -14.01
C ALA A 142 -13.42 8.69 -13.35
N ALA A 143 -13.47 8.72 -12.02
CA ALA A 143 -14.32 9.64 -11.27
C ALA A 143 -13.91 11.11 -11.50
N ALA A 144 -12.61 11.41 -11.51
CA ALA A 144 -12.10 12.76 -11.80
C ALA A 144 -12.48 13.22 -13.21
N ILE A 145 -12.27 12.35 -14.22
CA ILE A 145 -12.65 12.63 -15.62
C ILE A 145 -14.16 12.86 -15.74
N ALA A 146 -14.98 12.01 -15.12
CA ALA A 146 -16.44 12.15 -15.14
C ALA A 146 -16.90 13.49 -14.51
N ALA A 147 -16.20 13.93 -13.46
CA ALA A 147 -16.45 15.22 -12.80
C ALA A 147 -15.80 16.41 -13.52
N LYS A 148 -15.14 16.19 -14.68
CA LYS A 148 -14.40 17.22 -15.44
C LYS A 148 -13.34 17.94 -14.60
N HIS A 149 -12.75 17.23 -13.66
CA HIS A 149 -11.64 17.71 -12.85
C HIS A 149 -10.32 17.06 -13.29
N PRO A 150 -9.19 17.78 -13.20
CA PRO A 150 -7.89 17.13 -13.30
C PRO A 150 -7.78 16.04 -12.23
N TYR A 151 -7.26 14.86 -12.58
CA TYR A 151 -7.05 13.79 -11.61
C TYR A 151 -6.11 14.26 -10.50
N LEU A 152 -5.10 15.05 -10.86
CA LEU A 152 -4.28 15.76 -9.92
C LEU A 152 -5.09 16.92 -9.30
N GLY A 153 -5.61 16.70 -8.09
CA GLY A 153 -6.39 17.71 -7.35
C GLY A 153 -7.89 17.42 -7.24
N ALA A 154 -8.36 16.29 -7.80
CA ALA A 154 -9.73 15.84 -7.59
C ALA A 154 -10.03 15.54 -6.10
N PRO A 155 -11.24 15.85 -5.60
CA PRO A 155 -11.64 15.54 -4.23
C PRO A 155 -11.45 14.05 -3.89
N GLY A 156 -10.86 13.76 -2.73
CA GLY A 156 -10.61 12.37 -2.30
C GLY A 156 -9.39 11.69 -2.97
N VAL A 157 -8.83 12.25 -4.03
CA VAL A 157 -7.59 11.77 -4.64
C VAL A 157 -6.42 12.35 -3.86
N GLY A 158 -5.70 11.46 -3.17
CA GLY A 158 -4.66 11.80 -2.21
C GLY A 158 -3.65 12.79 -2.78
N VAL A 159 -3.85 14.06 -2.44
CA VAL A 159 -2.97 15.17 -2.77
C VAL A 159 -1.54 14.70 -2.54
N THR A 160 -0.69 14.83 -3.57
CA THR A 160 0.75 14.60 -3.38
C THR A 160 1.19 15.27 -2.08
N ALA A 161 2.17 14.68 -1.39
CA ALA A 161 2.73 15.23 -0.16
C ALA A 161 3.28 16.68 -0.26
N SER A 162 3.05 17.39 -1.36
CA SER A 162 3.29 18.82 -1.54
C SER A 162 2.07 19.70 -1.30
N GLY A 163 0.81 19.25 -1.43
CA GLY A 163 -0.40 20.07 -1.12
C GLY A 163 -0.41 21.48 -1.71
N ARG A 164 0.33 21.70 -2.82
CA ARG A 164 0.51 23.03 -3.39
C ARG A 164 -0.73 23.37 -4.22
N GLY A 165 -1.44 24.40 -3.81
CA GLY A 165 -2.42 25.10 -4.64
C GLY A 165 -3.89 24.67 -4.47
N VAL A 166 -4.20 23.69 -3.62
CA VAL A 166 -5.60 23.35 -3.31
C VAL A 166 -6.03 24.10 -2.06
N GLU A 167 -7.11 24.87 -2.16
CA GLU A 167 -7.69 25.62 -1.06
C GLU A 167 -8.73 24.78 -0.32
N TYR A 168 -8.76 24.93 1.00
CA TYR A 168 -9.73 24.31 1.89
C TYR A 168 -10.40 25.40 2.69
N THR A 169 -11.67 25.19 3.06
CA THR A 169 -12.37 26.08 3.98
C THR A 169 -12.45 25.42 5.35
N VAL A 170 -11.81 26.02 6.35
CA VAL A 170 -11.84 25.55 7.73
C VAL A 170 -12.18 26.74 8.62
N ASN A 171 -13.23 26.60 9.43
CA ASN A 171 -13.71 27.64 10.37
C ASN A 171 -13.99 28.99 9.68
N GLY A 172 -14.58 28.96 8.49
CA GLY A 172 -14.93 30.16 7.71
C GLY A 172 -13.74 30.84 7.02
N ILE A 173 -12.53 30.28 7.13
CA ILE A 173 -11.34 30.78 6.45
C ILE A 173 -11.01 29.86 5.29
N THR A 174 -10.87 30.42 4.09
CA THR A 174 -10.43 29.71 2.89
C THR A 174 -8.94 29.98 2.62
N GLY A 175 -8.22 28.92 2.25
CA GLY A 175 -6.83 29.00 1.80
C GLY A 175 -6.17 27.63 1.69
N THR A 176 -4.94 27.60 1.21
CA THR A 176 -4.12 26.37 1.19
C THR A 176 -3.79 25.89 2.61
N PRO A 177 -3.40 24.61 2.81
CA PRO A 177 -3.03 24.10 4.14
C PRO A 177 -1.97 24.95 4.86
N ALA A 178 -1.02 25.50 4.09
CA ALA A 178 0.02 26.41 4.60
C ALA A 178 -0.56 27.75 5.06
N GLU A 179 -1.47 28.34 4.27
CA GLU A 179 -2.11 29.61 4.58
C GLU A 179 -3.07 29.50 5.76
N LEU A 180 -3.84 28.40 5.84
CA LEU A 180 -4.71 28.10 6.98
C LEU A 180 -3.90 27.93 8.25
N LEU A 181 -2.82 27.13 8.21
CA LEU A 181 -1.95 26.95 9.36
C LEU A 181 -1.33 28.29 9.81
N ARG A 182 -0.84 29.10 8.87
CA ARG A 182 -0.26 30.42 9.19
C ARG A 182 -1.29 31.40 9.77
N LYS A 183 -2.49 31.48 9.17
CA LYS A 183 -3.57 32.38 9.60
C LYS A 183 -4.11 32.00 10.99
N VAL A 184 -4.23 30.71 11.29
CA VAL A 184 -4.83 30.25 12.54
C VAL A 184 -3.80 30.16 13.68
N THR A 185 -2.56 29.77 13.40
CA THR A 185 -1.52 29.61 14.45
C THR A 185 -0.63 30.84 14.63
N GLY A 186 -0.61 31.77 13.67
CA GLY A 186 0.31 32.92 13.64
C GLY A 186 1.78 32.53 13.47
N LEU A 187 2.11 31.25 13.29
CA LEU A 187 3.48 30.77 13.24
C LEU A 187 4.18 31.15 11.93
N LEU A 188 5.44 31.56 12.04
CA LEU A 188 6.29 31.81 10.89
C LEU A 188 6.63 30.50 10.16
N PRO A 189 6.66 30.47 8.81
CA PRO A 189 7.02 29.28 8.04
C PRO A 189 8.41 28.70 8.34
N SER A 190 9.32 29.56 8.82
CA SER A 190 10.67 29.17 9.22
C SER A 190 10.73 28.43 10.56
N SER A 191 9.72 28.59 11.42
CA SER A 191 9.69 28.01 12.76
C SER A 191 9.63 26.48 12.73
N ALA A 192 10.29 25.85 13.70
CA ALA A 192 10.27 24.39 13.85
C ALA A 192 8.85 23.86 14.09
N GLU A 193 8.05 24.61 14.85
CA GLU A 193 6.67 24.25 15.18
C GLU A 193 5.75 24.32 13.96
N TYR A 194 5.85 25.36 13.13
CA TYR A 194 5.14 25.42 11.86
C TYR A 194 5.47 24.22 10.98
N LYS A 195 6.76 23.90 10.84
CA LYS A 195 7.21 22.75 10.04
C LYS A 195 6.68 21.43 10.59
N ARG A 196 6.60 21.29 11.92
CA ARG A 196 6.04 20.11 12.60
C ARG A 196 4.55 19.95 12.30
N LEU A 197 3.76 20.99 12.53
CA LEU A 197 2.30 20.98 12.33
C LEU A 197 1.95 20.82 10.84
N TYR A 198 2.68 21.50 9.97
CA TYR A 198 2.52 21.35 8.53
C TYR A 198 2.79 19.91 8.10
N ARG A 199 3.89 19.30 8.57
CA ARG A 199 4.17 17.89 8.32
C ARG A 199 3.10 16.96 8.90
N GLN A 200 2.52 17.31 10.05
CA GLN A 200 1.43 16.54 10.65
C GLN A 200 0.18 16.55 9.77
N ILE A 201 -0.21 17.70 9.20
CA ILE A 201 -1.31 17.77 8.23
C ILE A 201 -1.09 16.78 7.08
N TYR A 202 0.11 16.75 6.49
CA TYR A 202 0.40 15.79 5.42
C TYR A 202 0.36 14.33 5.89
N ASN A 203 0.90 14.04 7.07
CA ASN A 203 0.89 12.69 7.61
C ASN A 203 -0.53 12.21 7.92
N GLU A 204 -1.39 13.11 8.37
CA GLU A 204 -2.80 12.82 8.62
C GLU A 204 -3.60 12.71 7.31
N ALA A 205 -3.30 13.52 6.31
CA ALA A 205 -3.89 13.45 4.97
C ALA A 205 -3.51 12.17 4.21
N GLN A 206 -2.53 11.40 4.70
CA GLN A 206 -2.25 10.05 4.20
C GLN A 206 -3.21 9.00 4.78
N LYS A 207 -3.80 9.28 5.95
CA LYS A 207 -4.70 8.35 6.68
C LYS A 207 -6.18 8.63 6.41
N LYS A 208 -6.52 9.88 6.09
CA LYS A 208 -7.88 10.44 5.86
C LYS A 208 -7.82 11.52 4.78
N SER A 209 -8.95 12.18 4.48
CA SER A 209 -8.97 13.26 3.49
C SER A 209 -8.06 14.43 3.90
N MET A 210 -7.51 15.17 2.92
CA MET A 210 -6.71 16.37 3.20
C MET A 210 -7.52 17.42 3.95
N GLU A 211 -8.81 17.55 3.65
CA GLU A 211 -9.71 18.47 4.35
C GLU A 211 -9.85 18.11 5.83
N ASP A 212 -10.06 16.83 6.16
CA ASP A 212 -10.17 16.38 7.56
C ASP A 212 -8.81 16.42 8.28
N ALA A 213 -7.71 16.25 7.56
CA ALA A 213 -6.37 16.43 8.12
C ALA A 213 -6.06 17.89 8.44
N VAL A 214 -6.41 18.81 7.54
CA VAL A 214 -6.32 20.25 7.80
C VAL A 214 -7.26 20.62 8.95
N ARG A 215 -8.52 20.17 8.94
CA ARG A 215 -9.51 20.45 9.99
C ARG A 215 -9.05 19.97 11.36
N ASP A 216 -8.49 18.78 11.48
CA ASP A 216 -8.07 18.26 12.79
C ASP A 216 -6.82 18.96 13.33
N VAL A 217 -5.85 19.30 12.48
CA VAL A 217 -4.63 19.98 12.94
C VAL A 217 -4.90 21.46 13.17
N VAL A 218 -5.59 22.13 12.25
CA VAL A 218 -5.87 23.58 12.32
C VAL A 218 -7.02 23.88 13.30
N GLY A 219 -8.07 23.05 13.32
CA GLY A 219 -9.25 23.24 14.18
C GLY A 219 -8.95 23.15 15.68
N ARG A 220 -7.87 22.45 16.08
CA ARG A 220 -7.37 22.42 17.46
C ARG A 220 -6.87 23.77 17.97
N PHE A 221 -6.52 24.69 17.08
CA PHE A 221 -6.02 26.03 17.45
C PHE A 221 -7.12 27.10 17.42
N SER A 222 -8.28 26.80 16.82
CA SER A 222 -9.44 27.70 16.82
C SER A 222 -10.32 27.57 18.07
N SER A 223 -10.04 26.62 18.97
CA SER A 223 -10.76 26.41 20.23
C SER A 223 -10.04 27.00 21.46
N ALA A 224 -8.92 27.71 21.24
CA ALA A 224 -8.10 28.33 22.28
C ALA A 224 -8.17 29.87 22.28
N GLY A 225 -9.14 30.46 21.57
CA GLY A 225 -9.42 31.90 21.54
C GLY A 225 -10.77 32.23 22.16
#